data_AF-A0A1F3CH49-F1
#
_entry.id   AF-A0A1F3CH49-F1
#
_cell.length_a   1.000
_cell.length_b   1.000
_cell.length_c   1.000
_cell.angle_alpha   90.00
_cell.angle_beta   90.00
_cell.angle_gamma   90.00
#
_symmetry.space_group_name_H-M   'P 1'
#
loop_
_entity.id
_entity.type
_entity.pdbx_description
1 polymer ?
#
loop_
_entity_poly.entity_id
_entity_poly.type
_entity_poly.pdbx_seq_one_letter_code
_entity_poly.pdbx_strand_id
1 'polypeptide(L)'
;MKKVKFLALMFLAGATLFSSCKKDEETVADPTISFQGGTTSLVFTGANSIDVNITFAAEGKIESVSLNGPSLTGTGTTTTDITSKMGTTHTDNGRNQTSVIYLFQVSSTDLIAAFLNHTSLTYTFTVNDQQPVSTTGTFTVTMPAANTPFATEVTSGTFYHIAGLLHGAYNLDGDATVGSSGTASTKSMVNTDAAGATFTGSWASDAANATQYVKTTTAYADIYQENAATLYAAGTANANVTGPAANDVYIGKKGTTYYVISILTVEPTYSDNTGNNHGRITFKYKK
;
A
#
# COMPACT_ATOMS: atom_id res chain seq x y z
N MET A 1 -14.33 49.71 -65.36
CA MET A 1 -14.40 48.23 -65.42
C MET A 1 -13.02 47.67 -65.78
N LYS A 2 -12.69 46.50 -65.21
CA LYS A 2 -11.48 45.66 -65.43
C LYS A 2 -10.23 46.13 -64.64
N LYS A 3 -9.93 45.48 -63.50
CA LYS A 3 -9.21 44.19 -63.31
C LYS A 3 -7.69 44.43 -63.48
N VAL A 4 -6.73 43.95 -62.68
CA VAL A 4 -6.67 42.80 -61.77
C VAL A 4 -5.31 42.83 -61.02
N LYS A 5 -5.35 42.46 -59.74
CA LYS A 5 -4.46 41.61 -58.93
C LYS A 5 -2.91 41.71 -58.93
N PHE A 6 -2.43 41.70 -57.68
CA PHE A 6 -1.44 40.80 -57.04
C PHE A 6 0.08 41.06 -57.13
N LEU A 7 0.62 41.14 -55.90
CA LEU A 7 1.81 40.43 -55.37
C LEU A 7 3.20 41.03 -55.67
N ALA A 8 3.90 41.45 -54.61
CA ALA A 8 4.94 40.64 -53.94
C ALA A 8 5.77 41.49 -52.97
N LEU A 9 6.21 40.86 -51.87
CA LEU A 9 7.54 40.95 -51.21
C LEU A 9 8.12 42.36 -50.86
N MET A 10 8.84 42.62 -49.78
CA MET A 10 9.31 41.94 -48.57
C MET A 10 10.32 42.94 -47.94
N PHE A 11 10.60 42.82 -46.63
CA PHE A 11 11.73 43.42 -45.88
C PHE A 11 11.73 44.96 -45.71
N LEU A 12 11.44 45.51 -44.51
CA LEU A 12 12.18 45.47 -43.24
C LEU A 12 13.43 46.38 -43.23
N ALA A 13 13.26 47.57 -42.66
CA ALA A 13 14.21 48.37 -41.88
C ALA A 13 13.48 49.69 -41.58
N GLY A 14 13.35 50.23 -40.39
CA GLY A 14 13.85 49.92 -39.06
C GLY A 14 13.25 51.01 -38.18
N ALA A 15 12.73 50.63 -37.01
CA ALA A 15 12.33 51.59 -35.99
C ALA A 15 12.94 51.11 -34.68
N THR A 16 14.01 51.80 -34.32
CA THR A 16 14.65 51.76 -33.03
C THR A 16 13.71 52.26 -31.93
N LEU A 17 13.93 51.74 -30.71
CA LEU A 17 13.53 52.29 -29.41
C LEU A 17 12.08 52.06 -28.95
N PHE A 18 11.85 50.89 -28.38
CA PHE A 18 11.39 50.83 -26.98
C PHE A 18 12.24 49.79 -26.26
N SER A 19 13.22 50.25 -25.47
CA SER A 19 13.68 49.52 -24.30
C SER A 19 12.49 49.40 -23.37
N SER A 20 11.65 48.39 -23.60
CA SER A 20 10.74 47.91 -22.59
C SER A 20 11.63 47.44 -21.46
N CYS A 21 11.76 48.28 -20.43
CA CYS A 21 11.99 47.77 -19.09
C CYS A 21 10.90 46.71 -18.90
N LYS A 22 11.24 45.45 -19.13
CA LYS A 22 10.67 44.40 -18.30
C LYS A 22 11.12 44.81 -16.91
N LYS A 23 10.24 45.55 -16.23
CA LYS A 23 10.22 45.56 -14.78
C LYS A 23 10.24 44.08 -14.46
N ASP A 24 11.37 43.58 -13.98
CA ASP A 24 11.41 42.27 -13.36
C ASP A 24 10.27 42.33 -12.34
N GLU A 25 9.13 41.72 -12.68
CA GLU A 25 8.06 41.54 -11.73
C GLU A 25 8.73 40.67 -10.67
N GLU A 26 9.04 41.28 -9.53
CA GLU A 26 9.39 40.53 -8.34
C GLU A 26 8.26 39.52 -8.15
N THR A 27 8.54 38.28 -8.53
CA THR A 27 7.66 37.16 -8.28
C THR A 27 7.62 37.02 -6.78
N VAL A 28 6.50 37.47 -6.21
CA VAL A 28 6.12 37.20 -4.83
C VAL A 28 6.30 35.72 -4.56
N ALA A 29 7.02 35.37 -3.49
CA ALA A 29 7.16 33.97 -3.10
C ALA A 29 5.81 33.41 -2.65
N ASP A 30 5.50 32.18 -3.07
CA ASP A 30 4.31 31.49 -2.60
C ASP A 30 4.39 31.27 -1.08
N PRO A 31 3.26 31.35 -0.37
CA PRO A 31 3.22 31.03 1.05
C PRO A 31 3.58 29.55 1.27
N THR A 32 4.07 29.20 2.45
CA THR A 32 4.52 27.85 2.77
C THR A 32 3.73 27.24 3.91
N ILE A 33 3.57 25.92 3.86
CA ILE A 33 2.98 25.10 4.90
C ILE A 33 4.02 24.03 5.26
N SER A 34 4.43 23.99 6.52
CA SER A 34 5.37 22.98 7.01
C SER A 34 4.80 22.25 8.23
N PHE A 35 4.84 20.93 8.15
CA PHE A 35 4.40 20.04 9.22
C PHE A 35 5.58 19.73 10.13
N GLN A 36 5.33 19.63 11.44
CA GLN A 36 6.34 19.26 12.42
C GLN A 36 7.10 18.00 11.99
N GLY A 37 8.43 18.09 11.98
CA GLY A 37 9.30 16.97 11.57
C GLY A 37 9.21 16.57 10.09
N GLY A 38 8.53 17.37 9.25
CA GLY A 38 8.26 17.02 7.86
C GLY A 38 7.21 15.92 7.68
N THR A 39 6.51 15.54 8.75
CA THR A 39 5.54 14.45 8.74
C THR A 39 4.23 14.88 8.11
N THR A 40 3.91 14.32 6.94
CA THR A 40 2.63 14.56 6.24
C THR A 40 1.63 13.43 6.42
N SER A 41 2.00 12.37 7.16
CA SER A 41 1.13 11.23 7.40
C SER A 41 1.37 10.57 8.76
N LEU A 42 0.31 10.10 9.41
CA LEU A 42 0.36 9.30 10.65
C LEU A 42 -0.51 8.06 10.56
N VAL A 43 -0.11 7.03 11.30
CA VAL A 43 -0.90 5.80 11.51
C VAL A 43 -1.54 5.85 12.89
N PHE A 44 -2.88 5.85 12.94
CA PHE A 44 -3.65 5.81 14.17
C PHE A 44 -3.86 4.37 14.64
N THR A 45 -3.35 4.05 15.83
CA THR A 45 -3.41 2.69 16.42
C THR A 45 -4.50 2.54 17.49
N GLY A 46 -5.43 3.50 17.61
CA GLY A 46 -6.59 3.40 18.49
C GLY A 46 -6.47 4.03 19.88
N ALA A 47 -5.28 4.47 20.30
CA ALA A 47 -5.05 4.89 21.70
C ALA A 47 -4.67 6.38 21.89
N ASN A 48 -4.22 7.09 20.86
CA ASN A 48 -3.57 8.40 21.00
C ASN A 48 -4.30 9.51 20.24
N SER A 49 -4.33 10.72 20.79
CA SER A 49 -4.66 11.91 20.01
C SER A 49 -3.64 12.16 18.92
N ILE A 50 -4.03 12.97 17.93
CA ILE A 50 -3.09 13.60 17.02
C ILE A 50 -2.83 14.99 17.53
N ASP A 51 -1.55 15.33 17.65
CA ASP A 51 -1.06 16.64 18.06
C ASP A 51 0.11 17.00 17.15
N VAL A 52 -0.13 17.86 16.15
CA VAL A 52 0.87 18.26 15.16
C VAL A 52 0.96 19.77 15.06
N ASN A 53 2.15 20.31 15.25
CA ASN A 53 2.39 21.72 14.95
C ASN A 53 2.53 21.92 13.43
N ILE A 54 1.76 22.84 12.89
CA ILE A 54 1.79 23.23 11.48
C ILE A 54 2.21 24.70 11.41
N THR A 55 3.30 24.99 10.71
CA THR A 55 3.75 26.37 10.52
C THR A 55 3.30 26.87 9.16
N PHE A 56 2.62 28.01 9.18
CA PHE A 56 2.25 28.78 8.00
C PHE A 56 3.18 29.98 7.88
N ALA A 57 3.66 30.28 6.67
CA ALA A 57 4.42 31.50 6.42
C ALA A 57 4.05 32.12 5.08
N ALA A 58 4.05 33.44 5.00
CA ALA A 58 3.64 34.22 3.84
C ALA A 58 4.45 35.52 3.83
N GLU A 59 5.10 35.85 2.70
CA GLU A 59 5.97 37.03 2.61
C GLU A 59 5.16 38.34 2.67
N GLY A 60 4.02 38.39 1.96
CA GLY A 60 3.09 39.52 1.97
C GLY A 60 2.17 39.56 3.19
N LYS A 61 2.39 38.65 4.16
CA LYS A 61 1.58 38.37 5.36
C LYS A 61 0.35 37.54 5.06
N ILE A 62 -0.05 36.76 6.06
CA ILE A 62 -1.20 35.88 5.99
C ILE A 62 -2.49 36.71 5.95
N GLU A 63 -3.32 36.45 4.94
CA GLU A 63 -4.69 36.97 4.83
C GLU A 63 -5.67 36.02 5.51
N SER A 64 -5.58 34.73 5.20
CA SER A 64 -6.41 33.69 5.81
C SER A 64 -5.76 32.31 5.76
N VAL A 65 -6.18 31.45 6.68
CA VAL A 65 -5.86 30.02 6.68
C VAL A 65 -7.16 29.24 6.87
N SER A 66 -7.42 28.28 5.98
CA SER A 66 -8.56 27.38 6.07
C SER A 66 -8.11 25.92 6.22
N LEU A 67 -8.90 25.17 6.97
CA LEU A 67 -8.81 23.72 7.13
C LEU A 67 -10.03 23.08 6.50
N ASN A 68 -9.82 22.24 5.50
CA ASN A 68 -10.82 21.34 4.95
C ASN A 68 -10.52 19.90 5.41
N GLY A 69 -11.38 19.32 6.23
CA GLY A 69 -11.19 17.97 6.79
C GLY A 69 -12.46 17.12 6.68
N PRO A 70 -12.37 15.80 6.88
CA PRO A 70 -13.54 14.92 6.91
C PRO A 70 -14.44 15.24 8.10
N SER A 71 -15.75 15.07 7.92
CA SER A 71 -16.71 15.11 9.01
C SER A 71 -16.44 13.97 9.98
N LEU A 72 -16.22 14.29 11.25
CA LEU A 72 -15.88 13.31 12.29
C LEU A 72 -17.10 12.46 12.71
N THR A 73 -18.32 12.89 12.36
CA THR A 73 -19.58 12.23 12.74
C THR A 73 -20.45 11.85 11.54
N GLY A 74 -19.93 11.88 10.30
CA GLY A 74 -20.72 11.55 9.12
C GLY A 74 -19.91 11.51 7.83
N THR A 75 -20.60 11.36 6.70
CA THR A 75 -19.98 11.28 5.38
C THR A 75 -19.94 12.66 4.72
N GLY A 76 -18.85 13.38 4.85
CA GLY A 76 -18.72 14.72 4.26
C GLY A 76 -17.40 15.40 4.58
N THR A 77 -17.25 16.65 4.12
CA THR A 77 -16.10 17.49 4.46
C THR A 77 -16.58 18.79 5.11
N THR A 78 -15.77 19.30 6.04
CA THR A 78 -16.02 20.55 6.74
C THR A 78 -14.87 21.51 6.45
N THR A 79 -15.20 22.69 5.94
CA THR A 79 -14.24 23.79 5.80
C THR A 79 -14.38 24.74 6.97
N THR A 80 -13.29 24.98 7.69
CA THR A 80 -13.21 25.85 8.85
C THR A 80 -12.15 26.92 8.59
N ASP A 81 -12.50 28.19 8.77
CA ASP A 81 -11.50 29.26 8.87
C ASP A 81 -10.81 29.15 10.24
N ILE A 82 -9.50 28.93 10.23
CA ILE A 82 -8.68 28.78 11.44
C ILE A 82 -7.82 30.01 11.70
N THR A 83 -7.93 31.06 10.89
CA THR A 83 -7.08 32.27 10.97
C THR A 83 -7.08 32.92 12.36
N SER A 84 -8.21 32.87 13.08
CA SER A 84 -8.37 33.44 14.42
C SER A 84 -8.09 32.46 15.57
N LYS A 85 -7.68 31.23 15.26
CA LYS A 85 -7.46 30.13 16.21
C LYS A 85 -6.08 29.52 16.07
N MET A 86 -5.06 30.37 15.90
CA MET A 86 -3.68 29.95 15.76
C MET A 86 -2.96 29.94 17.13
N GLY A 87 -1.69 29.58 17.12
CA GLY A 87 -0.88 29.35 18.31
C GLY A 87 -1.13 27.97 18.93
N THR A 88 -0.30 27.59 19.89
CA THR A 88 -0.46 26.32 20.62
C THR A 88 -1.64 26.33 21.59
N THR A 89 -2.14 27.52 21.93
CA THR A 89 -3.30 27.73 22.80
C THR A 89 -4.57 28.07 22.04
N HIS A 90 -4.54 28.12 20.70
CA HIS A 90 -5.69 28.50 19.85
C HIS A 90 -6.26 29.90 20.15
N THR A 91 -5.42 30.83 20.59
CA THR A 91 -5.80 32.19 20.97
C THR A 91 -5.26 33.26 20.03
N ASP A 92 -4.34 32.88 19.14
CA ASP A 92 -3.62 33.84 18.31
C ASP A 92 -4.36 34.09 17.01
N ASN A 93 -4.25 35.32 16.50
CA ASN A 93 -4.71 35.66 15.17
C ASN A 93 -3.54 35.64 14.19
N GLY A 94 -3.59 34.73 13.22
CA GLY A 94 -2.58 34.60 12.18
C GLY A 94 -2.63 35.70 11.12
N ARG A 95 -3.73 36.46 11.03
CA ARG A 95 -3.88 37.55 10.05
C ARG A 95 -2.81 38.63 10.26
N ASN A 96 -2.28 39.16 9.17
CA ASN A 96 -1.19 40.15 9.15
C ASN A 96 0.15 39.65 9.74
N GLN A 97 0.28 38.36 10.07
CA GLN A 97 1.56 37.77 10.48
C GLN A 97 2.31 37.24 9.27
N THR A 98 3.65 37.33 9.28
CA THR A 98 4.50 36.71 8.25
C THR A 98 4.72 35.22 8.52
N SER A 99 4.57 34.78 9.78
CA SER A 99 4.58 33.37 10.15
C SER A 99 3.79 33.13 11.43
N VAL A 100 3.09 32.00 11.49
CA VAL A 100 2.33 31.58 12.67
C VAL A 100 2.26 30.04 12.73
N ILE A 101 2.18 29.50 13.95
CA ILE A 101 1.98 28.07 14.19
C ILE A 101 0.50 27.82 14.45
N TYR A 102 -0.02 26.68 14.01
CA TYR A 102 -1.31 26.12 14.40
C TYR A 102 -1.07 24.75 15.03
N LEU A 103 -1.58 24.52 16.23
CA LEU A 103 -1.57 23.19 16.84
C LEU A 103 -2.78 22.41 16.33
N PHE A 104 -2.59 21.57 15.32
CA PHE A 104 -3.65 20.70 14.83
C PHE A 104 -3.88 19.54 15.80
N GLN A 105 -5.07 19.49 16.39
CA GLN A 105 -5.46 18.45 17.33
C GLN A 105 -6.72 17.71 16.88
N VAL A 106 -6.68 16.38 16.98
CA VAL A 106 -7.87 15.52 16.83
C VAL A 106 -7.86 14.51 17.96
N SER A 107 -8.97 14.43 18.70
CA SER A 107 -9.08 13.50 19.84
C SER A 107 -9.14 12.04 19.36
N SER A 108 -8.70 11.11 20.19
CA SER A 108 -8.81 9.68 19.88
C SER A 108 -10.27 9.24 19.70
N THR A 109 -11.20 9.82 20.46
CA THR A 109 -12.65 9.56 20.32
C THR A 109 -13.17 9.97 18.94
N ASP A 110 -12.78 11.16 18.47
CA ASP A 110 -13.18 11.65 17.15
C ASP A 110 -12.57 10.84 16.02
N LEU A 111 -11.31 10.43 16.18
CA LEU A 111 -10.64 9.54 15.22
C LEU A 111 -11.35 8.19 15.14
N ILE A 112 -11.67 7.59 16.29
CA ILE A 112 -12.42 6.32 16.34
C ILE A 112 -13.76 6.47 15.61
N ALA A 113 -14.52 7.53 15.88
CA ALA A 113 -15.81 7.77 15.25
C ALA A 113 -15.67 7.96 13.72
N ALA A 114 -14.67 8.73 13.27
CA ALA A 114 -14.41 8.95 11.85
C ALA A 114 -14.00 7.65 11.14
N PHE A 115 -13.16 6.82 11.76
CA PHE A 115 -12.70 5.56 11.19
C PHE A 115 -13.76 4.44 11.20
N LEU A 116 -14.96 4.66 11.76
CA LEU A 116 -16.11 3.79 11.52
C LEU A 116 -16.58 3.82 10.05
N ASN A 117 -16.35 4.94 9.36
CA ASN A 117 -16.86 5.17 8.00
C ASN A 117 -15.74 5.41 6.97
N HIS A 118 -14.49 5.46 7.42
CA HIS A 118 -13.33 5.81 6.61
C HIS A 118 -12.16 4.88 6.93
N THR A 119 -11.30 4.62 5.94
CA THR A 119 -10.01 3.93 6.14
C THR A 119 -8.83 4.91 6.17
N SER A 120 -9.07 6.15 5.72
CA SER A 120 -8.12 7.25 5.67
C SER A 120 -8.84 8.58 5.85
N LEU A 121 -8.23 9.49 6.61
CA LEU A 121 -8.71 10.85 6.85
C LEU A 121 -7.69 11.83 6.27
N THR A 122 -8.10 12.67 5.33
CA THR A 122 -7.21 13.67 4.71
C THR A 122 -7.64 15.06 5.10
N TYR A 123 -6.72 15.79 5.74
CA TYR A 123 -6.88 17.18 6.13
C TYR A 123 -6.08 18.06 5.18
N THR A 124 -6.77 19.00 4.54
CA THR A 124 -6.21 19.92 3.56
C THR A 124 -6.18 21.31 4.18
N PHE A 125 -4.99 21.89 4.28
CA PHE A 125 -4.77 23.24 4.77
C PHE A 125 -4.51 24.16 3.58
N THR A 126 -5.17 25.30 3.53
CA THR A 126 -4.93 26.33 2.51
C THR A 126 -4.57 27.63 3.20
N VAL A 127 -3.43 28.21 2.83
CA VAL A 127 -3.00 29.55 3.27
C VAL A 127 -3.08 30.51 2.09
N ASN A 128 -3.71 31.66 2.32
CA ASN A 128 -3.77 32.77 1.38
C ASN A 128 -2.90 33.91 1.91
N ASP A 129 -2.02 34.43 1.08
CA ASP A 129 -1.29 35.66 1.34
C ASP A 129 -2.21 36.88 1.06
N GLN A 130 -1.86 38.06 1.57
CA GLN A 130 -2.48 39.33 1.18
C GLN A 130 -2.11 39.73 -0.24
N GLN A 131 -0.96 39.26 -0.72
CA GLN A 131 -0.65 39.17 -2.14
C GLN A 131 -1.46 38.02 -2.74
N PRO A 132 -1.90 38.09 -4.01
CA PRO A 132 -2.87 37.15 -4.59
C PRO A 132 -2.26 35.77 -4.92
N VAL A 133 -1.51 35.19 -3.99
CA VAL A 133 -0.89 33.86 -4.03
C VAL A 133 -1.42 33.00 -2.89
N SER A 134 -1.53 31.69 -3.14
CA SER A 134 -2.06 30.73 -2.16
C SER A 134 -1.33 29.40 -2.27
N THR A 135 -1.24 28.67 -1.17
CA THR A 135 -0.64 27.33 -1.14
C THR A 135 -1.50 26.38 -0.34
N THR A 136 -1.51 25.12 -0.78
CA THR A 136 -2.24 24.03 -0.13
C THR A 136 -1.29 22.92 0.30
N GLY A 137 -1.50 22.41 1.50
CA GLY A 137 -0.74 21.30 2.09
C GLY A 137 -1.69 20.26 2.67
N THR A 138 -1.35 18.98 2.54
CA THR A 138 -2.19 17.88 3.05
C THR A 138 -1.51 17.12 4.16
N PHE A 139 -2.30 16.73 5.15
CA PHE A 139 -1.93 15.83 6.22
C PHE A 139 -2.90 14.65 6.24
N THR A 140 -2.38 13.42 6.23
CA THR A 140 -3.21 12.21 6.17
C THR A 140 -3.08 11.38 7.43
N VAL A 141 -4.19 10.85 7.91
CA VAL A 141 -4.22 9.89 9.01
C VAL A 141 -4.83 8.61 8.47
N THR A 142 -4.13 7.51 8.60
CA THR A 142 -4.65 6.19 8.25
C THR A 142 -4.88 5.37 9.50
N MET A 143 -5.94 4.58 9.52
CA MET A 143 -6.07 3.50 10.48
C MET A 143 -5.60 2.22 9.77
N PRO A 144 -4.74 1.41 10.39
CA PRO A 144 -4.50 0.07 9.88
C PRO A 144 -5.86 -0.61 9.70
N ALA A 145 -6.08 -1.26 8.56
CA ALA A 145 -7.26 -2.10 8.43
C ALA A 145 -7.31 -3.04 9.65
N ALA A 146 -8.49 -3.23 10.25
CA ALA A 146 -8.65 -4.30 11.21
C ALA A 146 -8.25 -5.60 10.47
N ASN A 147 -7.18 -6.23 10.96
CA ASN A 147 -6.59 -7.37 10.31
C ASN A 147 -7.54 -8.57 10.40
N THR A 148 -8.28 -8.87 9.32
CA THR A 148 -9.22 -10.00 9.33
C THR A 148 -8.41 -11.30 9.18
N PRO A 149 -8.46 -12.22 10.16
CA PRO A 149 -7.83 -13.51 10.00
C PRO A 149 -8.50 -14.30 8.88
N PHE A 150 -7.76 -15.18 8.25
CA PHE A 150 -8.32 -16.17 7.33
C PHE A 150 -9.28 -17.11 8.08
N ALA A 151 -10.31 -17.61 7.39
CA ALA A 151 -11.39 -18.34 8.03
C ALA A 151 -10.95 -19.72 8.55
N THR A 152 -9.97 -20.33 7.89
CA THR A 152 -9.42 -21.64 8.26
C THR A 152 -7.91 -21.54 8.44
N GLU A 153 -7.40 -22.21 9.47
CA GLU A 153 -5.97 -22.47 9.62
C GLU A 153 -5.73 -23.96 9.84
N VAL A 154 -4.85 -24.54 9.02
CA VAL A 154 -4.36 -25.91 9.11
C VAL A 154 -2.92 -25.86 9.61
N THR A 155 -2.68 -26.45 10.79
CA THR A 155 -1.40 -26.33 11.49
C THR A 155 -0.39 -27.43 11.14
N SER A 156 -0.81 -28.46 10.40
CA SER A 156 0.04 -29.63 10.06
C SER A 156 -0.34 -30.27 8.72
N GLY A 157 -0.12 -29.55 7.62
CA GLY A 157 -0.09 -30.13 6.28
C GLY A 157 1.18 -30.94 6.05
N THR A 158 1.10 -32.02 5.26
CA THR A 158 2.24 -32.88 4.94
C THR A 158 2.05 -33.56 3.59
N PHE A 159 3.13 -33.65 2.80
CA PHE A 159 3.21 -34.58 1.67
C PHE A 159 4.64 -35.10 1.51
N TYR A 160 4.79 -36.14 0.68
CA TYR A 160 6.00 -36.95 0.60
C TYR A 160 6.61 -36.90 -0.81
N HIS A 161 7.71 -37.63 -1.00
CA HIS A 161 8.26 -37.87 -2.33
C HIS A 161 7.21 -38.50 -3.27
N ILE A 162 7.05 -37.97 -4.49
CA ILE A 162 5.99 -38.38 -5.43
C ILE A 162 6.10 -39.82 -5.92
N ALA A 163 7.33 -40.29 -6.12
CA ALA A 163 7.66 -41.69 -6.42
C ALA A 163 7.77 -42.59 -5.17
N GLY A 164 7.45 -42.09 -3.97
CA GLY A 164 7.37 -42.86 -2.74
C GLY A 164 6.08 -43.69 -2.64
N LEU A 165 5.96 -44.48 -1.57
CA LEU A 165 4.75 -45.26 -1.30
C LEU A 165 3.65 -44.43 -0.61
N LEU A 166 4.04 -43.31 0.00
CA LEU A 166 3.11 -42.32 0.56
C LEU A 166 2.68 -41.29 -0.49
N HIS A 167 1.64 -40.54 -0.15
CA HIS A 167 1.02 -39.57 -1.04
C HIS A 167 1.89 -38.31 -1.23
N GLY A 168 2.41 -38.12 -2.45
CA GLY A 168 3.28 -36.98 -2.78
C GLY A 168 2.57 -35.70 -3.23
N ALA A 169 1.27 -35.56 -2.98
CA ALA A 169 0.53 -34.35 -3.30
C ALA A 169 -0.40 -33.91 -2.17
N TYR A 170 -0.80 -32.64 -2.17
CA TYR A 170 -1.68 -32.04 -1.18
C TYR A 170 -2.79 -31.19 -1.81
N ASN A 171 -3.99 -31.29 -1.25
CA ASN A 171 -5.17 -30.53 -1.61
C ASN A 171 -5.43 -29.43 -0.57
N LEU A 172 -5.15 -28.18 -0.92
CA LEU A 172 -5.36 -27.03 -0.02
C LEU A 172 -6.86 -26.72 0.18
N ASP A 173 -7.72 -27.07 -0.78
CA ASP A 173 -9.17 -26.88 -0.64
C ASP A 173 -9.80 -27.88 0.32
N GLY A 174 -9.36 -29.13 0.24
CA GLY A 174 -9.88 -30.25 1.03
C GLY A 174 -9.07 -30.62 2.26
N ASP A 175 -8.02 -29.86 2.58
CA ASP A 175 -7.19 -30.01 3.77
C ASP A 175 -6.58 -31.41 3.95
N ALA A 176 -6.17 -32.04 2.83
CA ALA A 176 -5.77 -33.45 2.83
C ALA A 176 -4.62 -33.75 1.86
N THR A 177 -3.77 -34.69 2.27
CA THR A 177 -2.77 -35.32 1.39
C THR A 177 -3.47 -36.27 0.41
N VAL A 178 -3.13 -36.18 -0.87
CA VAL A 178 -3.78 -36.94 -1.95
C VAL A 178 -2.74 -37.70 -2.77
N GLY A 179 -3.14 -38.89 -3.24
CA GLY A 179 -2.27 -39.72 -4.08
C GLY A 179 -1.99 -39.10 -5.45
N SER A 180 -0.89 -39.52 -6.08
CA SER A 180 -0.51 -39.10 -7.44
C SER A 180 -1.57 -39.44 -8.48
N SER A 181 -2.26 -40.57 -8.31
CA SER A 181 -3.39 -41.04 -9.12
C SER A 181 -4.73 -40.37 -8.78
N GLY A 182 -4.77 -39.49 -7.77
CA GLY A 182 -5.97 -38.73 -7.41
C GLY A 182 -6.35 -37.68 -8.46
N THR A 183 -7.57 -37.15 -8.33
CA THR A 183 -8.14 -36.14 -9.23
C THR A 183 -7.20 -34.95 -9.45
N ALA A 184 -6.90 -34.64 -10.71
CA ALA A 184 -5.94 -33.59 -11.07
C ALA A 184 -6.29 -32.22 -10.46
N SER A 185 -7.57 -31.82 -10.49
CA SER A 185 -8.03 -30.52 -9.98
C SER A 185 -7.94 -30.35 -8.47
N THR A 186 -7.68 -31.41 -7.69
CA THR A 186 -7.49 -31.33 -6.24
C THR A 186 -6.02 -31.24 -5.83
N LYS A 187 -5.08 -31.40 -6.77
CA LYS A 187 -3.64 -31.43 -6.49
C LYS A 187 -3.01 -30.03 -6.56
N SER A 188 -3.14 -29.27 -5.48
CA SER A 188 -2.55 -27.92 -5.37
C SER A 188 -1.03 -27.97 -5.26
N MET A 189 -0.47 -28.86 -4.45
CA MET A 189 0.98 -29.01 -4.30
C MET A 189 1.36 -30.44 -4.65
N VAL A 190 2.12 -30.65 -5.72
CA VAL A 190 2.61 -31.97 -6.15
C VAL A 190 4.12 -31.97 -6.10
N ASN A 191 4.73 -32.88 -5.33
CA ASN A 191 6.17 -33.01 -5.32
C ASN A 191 6.70 -33.30 -6.74
N THR A 192 7.81 -32.65 -7.11
CA THR A 192 8.40 -32.74 -8.45
C THR A 192 9.74 -33.46 -8.48
N ASP A 193 10.20 -34.01 -7.35
CA ASP A 193 11.47 -34.71 -7.28
C ASP A 193 11.44 -36.01 -8.11
N ALA A 194 12.49 -36.21 -8.92
CA ALA A 194 12.63 -37.40 -9.75
C ALA A 194 12.89 -38.64 -8.88
N ALA A 195 12.39 -39.80 -9.32
CA ALA A 195 12.69 -41.07 -8.64
C ALA A 195 14.21 -41.31 -8.55
N GLY A 196 14.69 -41.68 -7.36
CA GLY A 196 16.11 -41.90 -7.07
C GLY A 196 16.93 -40.61 -6.84
N ALA A 197 16.33 -39.43 -7.00
CA ALA A 197 16.98 -38.17 -6.66
C ALA A 197 16.86 -37.85 -5.16
N THR A 198 17.72 -36.96 -4.66
CA THR A 198 17.56 -36.41 -3.31
C THR A 198 16.30 -35.56 -3.26
N PHE A 199 15.44 -35.79 -2.27
CA PHE A 199 14.25 -34.99 -2.06
C PHE A 199 14.61 -33.54 -1.72
N THR A 200 14.07 -32.61 -2.50
CA THR A 200 14.27 -31.17 -2.29
C THR A 200 13.05 -30.51 -1.67
N GLY A 201 11.91 -31.21 -1.64
CA GLY A 201 10.63 -30.63 -1.24
C GLY A 201 10.03 -29.71 -2.30
N SER A 202 10.63 -29.60 -3.48
CA SER A 202 10.07 -28.82 -4.60
C SER A 202 8.69 -29.33 -4.97
N TRP A 203 7.81 -28.43 -5.37
CA TRP A 203 6.46 -28.78 -5.80
C TRP A 203 5.98 -27.94 -6.99
N ALA A 204 4.97 -28.45 -7.68
CA ALA A 204 4.21 -27.72 -8.67
C ALA A 204 2.71 -27.93 -8.45
N SER A 205 1.89 -26.94 -8.82
CA SER A 205 0.46 -27.17 -8.97
C SER A 205 0.20 -28.04 -10.19
N ASP A 206 -0.74 -28.98 -10.06
CA ASP A 206 -1.31 -29.64 -11.22
C ASP A 206 -1.98 -28.59 -12.12
N ALA A 207 -1.86 -28.75 -13.44
CA ALA A 207 -2.41 -27.82 -14.42
C ALA A 207 -3.93 -27.67 -14.30
N ALA A 208 -4.64 -28.73 -13.90
CA ALA A 208 -6.09 -28.70 -13.70
C ALA A 208 -6.50 -28.01 -12.38
N ASN A 209 -5.58 -27.89 -11.41
CA ASN A 209 -5.81 -27.14 -10.17
C ASN A 209 -5.48 -25.65 -10.34
N ALA A 210 -4.46 -25.34 -11.14
CA ALA A 210 -4.05 -24.00 -11.54
C ALA A 210 -3.69 -23.04 -10.39
N THR A 211 -3.24 -23.55 -9.24
CA THR A 211 -2.69 -22.71 -8.17
C THR A 211 -1.34 -22.14 -8.61
N GLN A 212 -1.14 -20.85 -8.37
CA GLN A 212 0.14 -20.18 -8.57
C GLN A 212 0.66 -19.64 -7.24
N TYR A 213 1.98 -19.55 -7.10
CA TYR A 213 2.68 -19.24 -5.86
C TYR A 213 3.58 -18.02 -6.02
N VAL A 214 3.64 -17.21 -4.97
CA VAL A 214 4.59 -16.12 -4.79
C VAL A 214 5.25 -16.26 -3.43
N LYS A 215 6.60 -16.27 -3.39
CA LYS A 215 7.34 -16.23 -2.13
C LYS A 215 7.33 -14.81 -1.57
N THR A 216 7.12 -14.65 -0.26
CA THR A 216 7.11 -13.35 0.43
C THR A 216 8.10 -13.36 1.60
N THR A 217 8.59 -12.16 1.97
CA THR A 217 9.40 -11.94 3.18
C THR A 217 8.55 -11.57 4.39
N THR A 218 7.25 -11.31 4.21
CA THR A 218 6.32 -11.02 5.31
C THR A 218 6.14 -12.27 6.17
N ALA A 219 6.26 -12.12 7.49
CA ALA A 219 6.05 -13.23 8.41
C ALA A 219 4.63 -13.77 8.31
N TYR A 220 4.47 -15.09 8.43
CA TYR A 220 3.18 -15.76 8.29
C TYR A 220 2.08 -15.18 9.21
N ALA A 221 2.44 -14.74 10.42
CA ALA A 221 1.51 -14.17 11.40
C ALA A 221 0.92 -12.81 10.95
N ASP A 222 1.64 -12.06 10.11
CA ASP A 222 1.31 -10.68 9.72
C ASP A 222 0.59 -10.61 8.36
N ILE A 223 0.17 -11.76 7.82
CA ILE A 223 -0.58 -11.84 6.55
C ILE A 223 -2.06 -12.05 6.87
N TYR A 224 -2.91 -11.17 6.37
CA TYR A 224 -4.36 -11.15 6.62
C TYR A 224 -5.11 -11.13 5.29
N GLN A 225 -6.43 -11.23 5.33
CA GLN A 225 -7.23 -11.26 4.10
C GLN A 225 -6.99 -10.00 3.24
N GLU A 226 -6.82 -8.85 3.87
CA GLU A 226 -6.70 -7.54 3.23
C GLU A 226 -5.38 -7.35 2.48
N ASN A 227 -4.28 -7.93 2.99
CA ASN A 227 -2.94 -7.70 2.44
C ASN A 227 -2.45 -8.83 1.52
N ALA A 228 -3.10 -10.00 1.51
CA ALA A 228 -2.69 -11.15 0.71
C ALA A 228 -2.64 -10.87 -0.80
N ALA A 229 -3.63 -10.13 -1.34
CA ALA A 229 -3.67 -9.78 -2.76
C ALA A 229 -2.50 -8.86 -3.16
N THR A 230 -2.20 -7.86 -2.33
CA THR A 230 -1.08 -6.92 -2.53
C THR A 230 0.26 -7.64 -2.48
N LEU A 231 0.45 -8.49 -1.46
CA LEU A 231 1.67 -9.28 -1.30
C LEU A 231 1.87 -10.27 -2.45
N TYR A 232 0.79 -10.88 -2.95
CA TYR A 232 0.85 -11.73 -4.14
C TYR A 232 1.25 -10.94 -5.38
N ALA A 233 0.65 -9.76 -5.60
CA ALA A 233 0.95 -8.92 -6.77
C ALA A 233 2.38 -8.33 -6.77
N ALA A 234 3.02 -8.24 -5.60
CA ALA A 234 4.38 -7.74 -5.47
C ALA A 234 5.46 -8.71 -5.98
N GLY A 235 5.14 -10.00 -6.14
CA GLY A 235 6.08 -11.00 -6.62
C GLY A 235 5.72 -11.60 -7.98
N THR A 236 6.56 -12.50 -8.48
CA THR A 236 6.33 -13.20 -9.75
C THR A 236 5.63 -14.53 -9.50
N ALA A 237 4.37 -14.61 -9.92
CA ALA A 237 3.56 -15.81 -9.79
C ALA A 237 4.15 -16.97 -10.61
N ASN A 238 4.30 -18.13 -9.97
CA ASN A 238 4.78 -19.35 -10.63
C ASN A 238 4.01 -20.57 -10.12
N ALA A 239 3.63 -21.48 -11.02
CA ALA A 239 3.03 -22.76 -10.63
C ALA A 239 4.03 -23.68 -9.91
N ASN A 240 5.33 -23.42 -10.05
CA ASN A 240 6.42 -24.21 -9.51
C ASN A 240 7.10 -23.47 -8.35
N VAL A 241 7.42 -24.22 -7.29
CA VAL A 241 8.28 -23.81 -6.20
C VAL A 241 9.47 -24.75 -6.12
N THR A 242 10.67 -24.19 -6.13
CA THR A 242 11.94 -24.94 -6.16
C THR A 242 12.71 -24.73 -4.87
N GLY A 243 13.14 -25.83 -4.26
CA GLY A 243 13.99 -25.83 -3.06
C GLY A 243 13.46 -24.97 -1.91
N PRO A 244 12.21 -25.18 -1.45
CA PRO A 244 11.70 -24.48 -0.28
C PRO A 244 12.56 -24.79 0.96
N ALA A 245 12.68 -23.82 1.86
CA ALA A 245 13.35 -23.98 3.15
C ALA A 245 12.38 -23.78 4.32
N ALA A 246 12.76 -24.26 5.50
CA ALA A 246 12.02 -23.98 6.73
C ALA A 246 11.88 -22.46 6.94
N ASN A 247 10.69 -22.04 7.39
CA ASN A 247 10.25 -20.65 7.55
C ASN A 247 9.98 -19.88 6.26
N ASP A 248 10.16 -20.48 5.08
CA ASP A 248 9.69 -19.85 3.85
C ASP A 248 8.17 -19.67 3.89
N VAL A 249 7.70 -18.50 3.45
CA VAL A 249 6.29 -18.16 3.36
C VAL A 249 5.91 -17.91 1.91
N TYR A 250 4.84 -18.56 1.47
CA TYR A 250 4.30 -18.45 0.12
C TYR A 250 2.84 -18.01 0.17
N ILE A 251 2.44 -17.21 -0.80
CA ILE A 251 1.04 -16.91 -1.07
C ILE A 251 0.65 -17.68 -2.32
N GLY A 252 -0.17 -18.71 -2.13
CA GLY A 252 -0.84 -19.44 -3.19
C GLY A 252 -2.12 -18.73 -3.62
N LYS A 253 -2.43 -18.74 -4.91
CA LYS A 253 -3.69 -18.21 -5.45
C LYS A 253 -4.33 -19.20 -6.41
N LYS A 254 -5.60 -19.51 -6.17
CA LYS A 254 -6.46 -20.31 -7.06
C LYS A 254 -7.75 -19.55 -7.35
N GLY A 255 -7.90 -19.07 -8.58
CA GLY A 255 -9.01 -18.16 -8.91
C GLY A 255 -8.96 -16.91 -8.02
N THR A 256 -9.97 -16.74 -7.17
CA THR A 256 -10.06 -15.63 -6.20
C THR A 256 -9.61 -16.00 -4.78
N THR A 257 -9.36 -17.29 -4.51
CA THR A 257 -8.96 -17.79 -3.19
C THR A 257 -7.46 -17.64 -3.00
N TYR A 258 -7.06 -17.19 -1.81
CA TYR A 258 -5.66 -17.10 -1.39
C TYR A 258 -5.37 -18.13 -0.30
N TYR A 259 -4.18 -18.72 -0.35
CA TYR A 259 -3.63 -19.59 0.68
C TYR A 259 -2.31 -18.99 1.14
N VAL A 260 -2.14 -18.78 2.43
CA VAL A 260 -0.85 -18.37 2.99
C VAL A 260 -0.20 -19.62 3.57
N ILE A 261 0.94 -20.02 3.04
CA ILE A 261 1.61 -21.30 3.34
C ILE A 261 2.94 -20.98 4.01
N SER A 262 3.22 -21.60 5.16
CA SER A 262 4.52 -21.52 5.84
C SER A 262 5.13 -22.90 5.95
N ILE A 263 6.33 -23.06 5.39
CA ILE A 263 7.07 -24.30 5.45
C ILE A 263 7.64 -24.48 6.85
N LEU A 264 7.32 -25.59 7.50
CA LEU A 264 7.79 -25.91 8.85
C LEU A 264 9.10 -26.70 8.77
N THR A 265 9.11 -27.79 8.01
CA THR A 265 10.30 -28.63 7.80
C THR A 265 10.36 -29.17 6.38
N VAL A 266 11.58 -29.36 5.89
CA VAL A 266 11.89 -30.19 4.71
C VAL A 266 12.89 -31.24 5.18
N GLU A 267 12.51 -32.52 5.06
CA GLU A 267 13.25 -33.66 5.61
C GLU A 267 13.61 -34.63 4.48
N PRO A 268 14.76 -34.46 3.82
CA PRO A 268 15.14 -35.28 2.66
C PRO A 268 15.33 -36.77 2.96
N THR A 269 15.65 -37.09 4.21
CA THR A 269 15.94 -38.46 4.67
C THR A 269 14.76 -39.13 5.38
N TYR A 270 13.60 -38.47 5.42
CA TYR A 270 12.43 -39.07 6.05
C TYR A 270 12.03 -40.36 5.33
N SER A 271 12.06 -41.46 6.07
CA SER A 271 11.60 -42.77 5.60
C SER A 271 10.55 -43.30 6.56
N ASP A 272 9.45 -43.82 6.02
CA ASP A 272 8.44 -44.57 6.76
C ASP A 272 8.75 -46.09 6.79
N ASN A 273 9.99 -46.47 6.46
CA ASN A 273 10.46 -47.83 6.24
C ASN A 273 9.84 -48.54 5.02
N THR A 274 9.36 -47.79 4.03
CA THR A 274 8.84 -48.37 2.79
C THR A 274 9.45 -47.70 1.54
N GLY A 275 10.05 -48.48 0.64
CA GLY A 275 10.57 -48.02 -0.66
C GLY A 275 11.92 -47.26 -0.63
N ASN A 276 12.37 -46.85 -1.82
CA ASN A 276 13.69 -46.22 -2.05
C ASN A 276 13.63 -44.69 -2.24
N ASN A 277 12.43 -44.11 -2.34
CA ASN A 277 12.24 -42.67 -2.54
C ASN A 277 11.76 -42.05 -1.23
N HIS A 278 12.69 -41.45 -0.51
CA HIS A 278 12.48 -40.87 0.82
C HIS A 278 12.27 -39.36 0.73
N GLY A 279 11.66 -38.77 1.74
CA GLY A 279 11.42 -37.34 1.77
C GLY A 279 10.04 -36.96 2.30
N ARG A 280 10.02 -35.92 3.13
CA ARG A 280 8.79 -35.30 3.65
C ARG A 280 8.94 -33.80 3.73
N ILE A 281 7.86 -33.09 3.43
CA ILE A 281 7.70 -31.68 3.76
C ILE A 281 6.52 -31.51 4.69
N THR A 282 6.68 -30.73 5.75
CA THR A 282 5.60 -30.31 6.63
C THR A 282 5.42 -28.81 6.55
N PHE A 283 4.18 -28.36 6.63
CA PHE A 283 3.83 -26.95 6.49
C PHE A 283 2.54 -26.66 7.27
N LYS A 284 2.28 -25.38 7.51
CA LYS A 284 0.98 -24.89 7.94
C LYS A 284 0.45 -23.90 6.91
N TYR A 285 -0.85 -23.72 6.86
CA TYR A 285 -1.43 -22.70 5.99
C TYR A 285 -2.77 -22.20 6.49
N LYS A 286 -3.20 -21.07 5.93
CA LYS A 286 -4.51 -20.48 6.17
C LYS A 286 -5.19 -20.06 4.88
N LYS A 287 -6.52 -20.10 4.84
CA LYS A 287 -7.39 -19.84 3.69
C LYS A 287 -8.73 -19.23 4.08
#